data_AF-A0A0S4UF39-F1
#
_entry.id   AF-A0A0S4UF39-F1
#
_cell.length_a   1.000
_cell.length_b   1.000
_cell.length_c   1.000
_cell.angle_alpha   90.00
_cell.angle_beta   90.00
_cell.angle_gamma   90.00
#
_symmetry.space_group_name_H-M   'P 1'
#
loop_
_entity.id
_entity.type
_entity.pdbx_description
1 polymer ?
#
loop_
_entity_poly.entity_id
_entity_poly.type
_entity_poly.pdbx_seq_one_letter_code
_entity_poly.pdbx_strand_id
1 'polypeptide(L)'
;MCSGKQKRAAIMARRRDRRAQAALAARATLAPVPSRPCGREPVDRQRLAPCNSYGEPEFARRGYYVDLPFTCRDCASQEVWTAAQQKWWYEEAKGYVDSTAVRCLACRRQRRGARMNNNKDNSIKAS
;
A
#
# COMPACT_ATOMS: atom_id res chain seq x y z
N MET A 1 39.99 -11.42 36.57
CA MET A 1 39.81 -11.22 35.11
C MET A 1 38.52 -11.92 34.66
N CYS A 2 37.50 -11.20 34.20
CA CYS A 2 36.28 -11.85 33.69
C CYS A 2 36.56 -12.53 32.35
N SER A 3 36.18 -13.81 32.24
CA SER A 3 36.39 -14.63 31.05
C SER A 3 35.64 -14.06 29.85
N GLY A 4 36.20 -14.18 28.64
CA GLY A 4 35.56 -13.71 27.40
C GLY A 4 34.16 -14.31 27.19
N LYS A 5 33.91 -15.51 27.71
CA LYS A 5 32.57 -16.13 27.72
C LYS A 5 31.57 -15.33 28.56
N GLN A 6 31.98 -14.83 29.72
CA GLN A 6 31.13 -14.01 30.61
C GLN A 6 30.79 -12.66 29.95
N LYS A 7 31.77 -12.03 29.28
CA LYS A 7 31.53 -10.79 28.51
C LYS A 7 30.56 -10.99 27.34
N ARG A 8 30.72 -12.09 26.60
CA ARG A 8 29.81 -12.42 25.47
C ARG A 8 28.39 -12.70 25.94
N ALA A 9 28.23 -13.42 27.06
CA ALA A 9 26.92 -13.68 27.65
C ALA A 9 26.21 -12.38 28.08
N ALA A 10 26.92 -11.46 28.74
CA ALA A 10 26.38 -10.15 29.11
C ALA A 10 25.95 -9.30 27.90
N ILE A 11 26.74 -9.30 26.81
CA ILE A 11 26.38 -8.59 25.57
C ILE A 11 25.11 -9.19 24.95
N MET A 12 24.98 -10.51 24.91
CA MET A 12 23.81 -11.18 24.33
C MET A 12 22.55 -10.97 25.17
N ALA A 13 22.66 -10.98 26.50
CA ALA A 13 21.57 -10.64 27.42
C ALA A 13 21.06 -9.22 27.15
N ARG A 14 21.97 -8.23 27.10
CA ARG A 14 21.61 -6.82 26.81
C ARG A 14 20.94 -6.65 25.44
N ARG A 15 21.34 -7.44 24.44
CA ARG A 15 20.68 -7.45 23.12
C ARG A 15 19.26 -8.04 23.18
N ARG A 16 19.03 -9.07 24.00
CA ARG A 16 17.70 -9.66 24.21
C ARG A 16 16.77 -8.68 24.91
N ASP A 17 17.26 -8.00 25.95
CA ASP A 17 16.47 -7.01 26.69
C ASP A 17 16.07 -5.83 25.80
N ARG A 18 17.00 -5.33 24.98
CA ARG A 18 16.71 -4.27 24.00
C ARG A 18 15.65 -4.71 22.99
N ARG A 19 15.71 -5.96 22.50
CA ARG A 19 14.69 -6.51 21.59
C ARG A 19 13.33 -6.64 22.27
N ALA A 20 13.29 -7.09 23.52
CA ALA A 20 12.06 -7.19 24.30
C ALA A 20 11.44 -5.81 24.56
N GLN A 21 12.25 -4.82 24.95
CA GLN A 21 11.80 -3.44 25.12
C GLN A 21 11.26 -2.83 23.81
N ALA A 22 11.95 -3.05 22.68
CA ALA A 22 11.48 -2.60 21.37
C ALA A 22 10.15 -3.26 20.97
N ALA A 23 9.96 -4.56 21.26
CA ALA A 23 8.72 -5.26 20.99
C ALA A 23 7.55 -4.74 21.86
N LEU A 24 7.81 -4.43 23.13
CA LEU A 24 6.82 -3.82 24.02
C LEU A 24 6.46 -2.40 23.57
N ALA A 25 7.45 -1.59 23.18
CA ALA A 25 7.22 -0.26 22.64
C ALA A 25 6.39 -0.30 21.35
N ALA A 26 6.70 -1.22 20.43
CA ALA A 26 5.94 -1.41 19.19
C ALA A 26 4.47 -1.84 19.44
N ARG A 27 4.22 -2.62 20.50
CA ARG A 27 2.86 -2.98 20.92
C ARG A 27 2.12 -1.80 21.58
N ALA A 28 2.83 -0.99 22.35
CA ALA A 28 2.27 0.20 22.99
C ALA A 28 1.94 1.31 21.98
N THR A 29 2.68 1.40 20.87
CA THR A 29 2.42 2.34 19.76
C THR A 29 1.47 1.81 18.70
N LEU A 30 0.76 0.70 18.96
CA LEU A 30 -0.42 0.34 18.17
C LEU A 30 -1.51 1.38 18.41
N ALA A 31 -1.35 2.55 17.79
CA ALA A 31 -2.45 3.48 17.59
C ALA A 31 -3.62 2.66 17.02
N PRO A 32 -4.87 2.89 17.46
CA PRO A 32 -6.01 2.30 16.80
C PRO A 32 -5.86 2.60 15.32
N VAL A 33 -5.74 1.55 14.49
CA VAL A 33 -5.94 1.72 13.06
C VAL A 33 -7.34 2.30 12.99
N PRO A 34 -7.53 3.56 12.55
CA PRO A 34 -8.85 4.15 12.54
C PRO A 34 -9.73 3.16 11.80
N SER A 35 -10.78 2.67 12.48
CA SER A 35 -11.82 1.87 11.84
C SER A 35 -12.41 2.77 10.77
N ARG A 36 -11.87 2.65 9.56
CA ARG A 36 -12.25 3.45 8.40
C ARG A 36 -13.76 3.39 8.31
N PRO A 37 -14.46 4.51 8.13
CA PRO A 37 -15.88 4.47 7.86
C PRO A 37 -16.09 3.52 6.67
N CYS A 38 -16.85 2.46 6.93
CA CYS A 38 -17.18 1.46 5.94
C CYS A 38 -17.83 2.17 4.74
N GLY A 39 -17.20 2.02 3.58
CA GLY A 39 -17.81 2.37 2.29
C GLY A 39 -17.98 3.83 1.93
N ARG A 40 -17.50 4.82 2.70
CA ARG A 40 -17.60 6.23 2.29
C ARG A 40 -16.45 7.11 2.76
N GLU A 41 -15.76 7.75 1.81
CA GLU A 41 -14.71 8.76 2.08
C GLU A 41 -15.04 10.07 1.35
N PRO A 42 -14.91 11.25 1.96
CA PRO A 42 -15.12 12.52 1.28
C PRO A 42 -14.05 12.75 0.20
N VAL A 43 -14.46 13.41 -0.89
CA VAL A 43 -13.57 13.80 -1.99
C VAL A 43 -13.03 15.20 -1.74
N ASP A 44 -11.71 15.35 -1.75
CA ASP A 44 -11.07 16.66 -1.82
C ASP A 44 -10.81 17.04 -3.28
N ARG A 45 -11.67 17.90 -3.82
CA ARG A 45 -11.60 18.37 -5.22
C ARG A 45 -10.32 19.13 -5.53
N GLN A 46 -9.74 19.83 -4.55
CA GLN A 46 -8.52 20.61 -4.77
C GLN A 46 -7.29 19.70 -4.89
N ARG A 47 -7.38 18.48 -4.37
CA ARG A 47 -6.31 17.47 -4.43
C ARG A 47 -6.43 16.57 -5.65
N LEU A 48 -7.49 16.66 -6.45
CA LEU A 48 -7.56 15.88 -7.69
C LEU A 48 -6.51 16.36 -8.70
N ALA A 49 -5.96 15.43 -9.48
CA ALA A 49 -5.12 15.78 -10.61
C ALA A 49 -5.92 16.62 -11.62
N PRO A 50 -5.33 17.66 -12.25
CA PRO A 50 -5.98 18.39 -13.33
C PRO A 50 -6.42 17.42 -14.42
N CYS A 51 -7.73 17.35 -14.67
CA CYS A 51 -8.27 16.52 -15.73
C CYS A 51 -8.58 17.40 -16.94
N ASN A 52 -8.06 17.01 -18.10
CA ASN A 52 -8.34 17.66 -19.39
C ASN A 52 -9.62 17.11 -20.05
N SER A 53 -10.33 16.18 -19.40
CA SER A 53 -11.58 15.64 -19.92
C SER A 53 -12.72 16.62 -19.68
N TYR A 54 -13.69 16.65 -20.61
CA TYR A 54 -14.79 17.60 -20.62
C TYR A 54 -15.86 17.37 -19.52
N GLY A 55 -15.68 16.41 -18.62
CA GLY A 55 -16.70 16.03 -17.64
C GLY A 55 -16.15 15.82 -16.23
N GLU A 56 -16.86 16.36 -15.23
CA GLU A 56 -16.59 16.06 -13.82
C GLU A 56 -16.90 14.58 -13.54
N PRO A 57 -15.96 13.81 -12.96
CA PRO A 57 -16.19 12.40 -12.65
C PRO A 57 -17.29 12.25 -11.59
N GLU A 58 -18.06 11.17 -11.68
CA GLU A 58 -19.26 10.95 -10.86
C GLU A 58 -18.97 11.05 -9.34
N PHE A 59 -17.85 10.48 -8.89
CA PHE A 59 -17.45 10.55 -7.48
C PHE A 59 -17.21 12.00 -7.03
N ALA A 60 -16.66 12.86 -7.88
CA ALA A 60 -16.40 14.26 -7.56
C ALA A 60 -17.69 15.08 -7.55
N ARG A 61 -18.62 14.80 -8.47
CA ARG A 61 -19.97 15.39 -8.47
C ARG A 61 -20.73 15.02 -7.20
N ARG A 62 -20.64 13.75 -6.80
CA ARG A 62 -21.28 13.19 -5.61
C ARG A 62 -20.62 13.65 -4.30
N GLY A 63 -19.34 14.02 -4.35
CA GLY A 63 -18.56 14.52 -3.21
C GLY A 63 -17.99 13.45 -2.28
N TYR A 64 -18.16 12.16 -2.61
CA TYR A 64 -17.61 11.06 -1.83
C TYR A 64 -17.29 9.82 -2.69
N TYR A 65 -16.24 9.11 -2.31
CA TYR A 65 -15.90 7.77 -2.81
C TYR A 65 -16.78 6.71 -2.12
N VAL A 66 -17.05 5.62 -2.83
CA VAL A 66 -17.78 4.45 -2.31
C VAL A 66 -17.03 3.19 -2.65
N ASP A 67 -17.19 2.13 -1.85
CA ASP A 67 -16.59 0.84 -2.16
C ASP A 67 -17.15 0.28 -3.47
N LEU A 68 -16.26 -0.06 -4.42
CA LEU A 68 -16.64 -0.58 -5.73
C LEU A 68 -16.15 -2.03 -5.87
N PRO A 69 -17.03 -3.03 -6.02
CA PRO A 69 -16.60 -4.38 -6.32
C PRO A 69 -16.00 -4.44 -7.73
N PHE A 70 -14.95 -5.23 -7.91
CA PHE A 70 -14.36 -5.50 -9.22
C PHE A 70 -13.86 -6.94 -9.29
N THR A 71 -13.80 -7.46 -10.50
CA THR A 71 -13.20 -8.77 -10.77
C THR A 71 -11.80 -8.57 -11.33
N CYS A 72 -10.81 -9.21 -10.73
CA CYS A 72 -9.44 -9.17 -11.22
C CYS A 72 -9.35 -9.82 -12.62
N ARG A 73 -8.87 -9.08 -13.61
CA ARG A 73 -8.77 -9.62 -14.98
C ARG A 73 -7.75 -10.75 -15.18
N ASP A 74 -6.78 -10.88 -14.26
CA ASP A 74 -5.71 -11.88 -14.40
C ASP A 74 -6.07 -13.20 -13.66
N CYS A 75 -6.69 -13.13 -12.48
CA CYS A 75 -6.98 -14.30 -11.63
C CYS A 75 -8.46 -14.51 -11.31
N ALA A 76 -9.35 -13.68 -11.88
CA ALA A 76 -10.80 -13.71 -11.67
C ALA A 76 -11.27 -13.56 -10.21
N SER A 77 -10.41 -13.17 -9.27
CA SER A 77 -10.83 -12.95 -7.88
C SER A 77 -11.78 -11.76 -7.77
N GLN A 78 -12.83 -11.90 -6.98
CA GLN A 78 -13.74 -10.81 -6.62
C GLN A 78 -13.11 -10.02 -5.48
N GLU A 79 -12.92 -8.74 -5.71
CA GLU A 79 -12.24 -7.83 -4.79
C GLU A 79 -13.03 -6.53 -4.67
N VAL A 80 -12.72 -5.74 -3.64
CA VAL A 80 -13.35 -4.44 -3.45
C VAL A 80 -12.31 -3.35 -3.58
N TRP A 81 -12.55 -2.41 -4.48
CA TRP A 81 -11.82 -1.17 -4.56
C TRP A 81 -12.40 -0.19 -3.55
N THR A 82 -11.79 -0.18 -2.37
CA THR A 82 -12.32 0.58 -1.23
C THR A 82 -12.28 2.09 -1.49
N ALA A 83 -13.21 2.81 -0.88
CA ALA A 83 -13.29 4.28 -0.92
C ALA A 83 -11.95 4.93 -0.53
N ALA A 84 -11.27 4.37 0.48
CA ALA A 84 -9.97 4.87 0.92
C ALA A 84 -8.82 4.57 -0.07
N GLN A 85 -8.89 3.46 -0.82
CA GLN A 85 -7.93 3.20 -1.91
C GLN A 85 -8.18 4.14 -3.10
N GLN A 86 -9.43 4.50 -3.38
CA GLN A 86 -9.79 5.48 -4.39
C GLN A 86 -9.26 6.86 -4.00
N LYS A 87 -9.51 7.29 -2.76
CA LYS A 87 -8.98 8.55 -2.22
C LYS A 87 -7.46 8.63 -2.39
N TRP A 88 -6.74 7.61 -1.90
CA TRP A 88 -5.29 7.54 -2.06
C TRP A 88 -4.84 7.63 -3.51
N TRP A 89 -5.55 6.96 -4.42
CA TRP A 89 -5.18 6.92 -5.83
C TRP A 89 -5.36 8.27 -6.52
N TYR A 90 -6.50 8.92 -6.33
CA TYR A 90 -6.81 10.17 -7.02
C TYR A 90 -6.17 11.39 -6.37
N GLU A 91 -6.10 11.44 -5.04
CA GLU A 91 -5.65 12.63 -4.31
C GLU A 91 -4.14 12.61 -4.03
N GLU A 92 -3.58 11.48 -3.59
CA GLU A 92 -2.16 11.35 -3.25
C GLU A 92 -1.31 10.87 -4.43
N ALA A 93 -1.71 9.80 -5.09
CA ALA A 93 -0.95 9.24 -6.21
C ALA A 93 -1.18 10.00 -7.53
N LYS A 94 -2.11 10.96 -7.55
CA LYS A 94 -2.50 11.76 -8.74
C LYS A 94 -2.84 10.89 -9.95
N GLY A 95 -3.47 9.75 -9.70
CA GLY A 95 -3.97 8.88 -10.75
C GLY A 95 -5.03 9.57 -11.60
N TYR A 96 -5.15 9.15 -12.86
CA TYR A 96 -6.16 9.68 -13.76
C TYR A 96 -7.57 9.35 -13.25
N VAL A 97 -8.49 10.31 -13.34
CA VAL A 97 -9.86 10.19 -12.81
C VAL A 97 -10.73 9.15 -13.55
N ASP A 98 -10.32 8.76 -14.75
CA ASP A 98 -10.95 7.72 -15.58
C ASP A 98 -10.40 6.30 -15.27
N SER A 99 -9.33 6.21 -14.49
CA SER A 99 -8.68 4.93 -14.20
C SER A 99 -9.34 4.21 -13.02
N THR A 100 -9.61 2.92 -13.19
CA THR A 100 -10.27 2.08 -12.18
C THR A 100 -9.42 0.88 -11.76
N ALA A 101 -9.75 0.27 -10.61
CA ALA A 101 -9.11 -0.96 -10.18
C ALA A 101 -9.57 -2.16 -11.02
N VAL A 102 -8.64 -2.73 -11.79
CA VAL A 102 -8.89 -3.90 -12.65
C VAL A 102 -8.11 -5.15 -12.24
N ARG A 103 -7.24 -5.03 -11.22
CA ARG A 103 -6.35 -6.11 -10.76
C ARG A 103 -6.20 -6.11 -9.25
N CYS A 104 -6.23 -7.30 -8.66
CA CYS A 104 -5.97 -7.50 -7.24
C CYS A 104 -4.51 -7.14 -6.89
N LEU A 105 -4.23 -6.95 -5.59
CA LEU A 105 -2.89 -6.59 -5.12
C LEU A 105 -1.85 -7.66 -5.46
N ALA A 106 -2.22 -8.95 -5.36
CA ALA A 106 -1.33 -10.07 -5.68
C ALA A 106 -0.87 -10.02 -7.15
N CYS A 107 -1.80 -9.91 -8.10
CA CYS A 107 -1.48 -9.79 -9.53
C CYS A 107 -0.68 -8.51 -9.83
N ARG A 108 -0.99 -7.38 -9.17
CA ARG A 108 -0.19 -6.14 -9.32
C ARG A 108 1.25 -6.31 -8.82
N ARG A 109 1.49 -7.10 -7.77
CA ARG A 109 2.84 -7.40 -7.25
C ARG A 109 3.58 -8.35 -8.20
N GLN A 110 2.92 -9.41 -8.64
CA GLN A 110 3.52 -10.39 -9.56
C GLN A 110 3.96 -9.73 -10.88
N ARG A 111 3.13 -8.84 -11.45
CA ARG A 111 3.49 -8.10 -12.67
C ARG A 111 4.65 -7.13 -12.46
N ARG A 112 4.76 -6.51 -11.28
CA ARG A 112 5.92 -5.66 -10.96
C ARG A 112 7.21 -6.48 -10.91
N GLY A 113 7.19 -7.65 -10.26
CA GLY A 113 8.32 -8.57 -10.24
C GLY A 113 8.70 -9.11 -11.63
N ALA A 114 7.71 -9.54 -12.43
CA ALA A 114 7.94 -10.07 -13.77
C ALA A 114 8.58 -9.03 -14.72
N ARG A 115 8.17 -7.76 -14.64
CA ARG A 115 8.80 -6.68 -15.42
C ARG A 115 10.27 -6.46 -15.06
N MET A 116 10.62 -6.56 -13.77
CA MET A 116 11.99 -6.40 -13.31
C MET A 116 12.90 -7.52 -13.83
N ASN A 117 12.37 -8.75 -13.92
CA ASN A 117 13.10 -9.90 -14.45
C ASN A 117 13.29 -9.77 -15.98
N ASN A 118 12.21 -9.48 -16.71
CA ASN A 118 12.27 -9.30 -18.16
C ASN A 118 13.24 -8.17 -18.59
N ASN A 119 13.32 -7.07 -17.81
CA ASN A 119 14.26 -5.98 -18.12
C ASN A 119 15.73 -6.41 -17.94
N LYS A 120 16.03 -7.27 -16.96
CA LYS A 120 17.35 -7.87 -16.79
C LYS A 120 17.69 -8.79 -17.96
N ASP A 121 16.79 -9.69 -18.32
CA ASP A 121 17.01 -10.62 -19.43
C ASP A 121 17.19 -9.88 -20.76
N ASN A 122 16.48 -8.76 -20.97
CA ASN A 122 16.64 -7.94 -22.16
C ASN A 122 17.95 -7.13 -22.16
N SER A 123 18.46 -6.72 -20.99
CA SER A 123 19.78 -6.07 -20.88
C SER A 123 20.95 -7.02 -21.15
N ILE A 124 20.83 -8.31 -20.78
CA ILE A 124 21.86 -9.33 -21.02
C ILE A 124 21.92 -9.72 -22.51
N LYS A 125 20.77 -9.74 -23.20
CA LYS A 125 20.71 -10.06 -24.64
C LYS A 125 21.13 -8.91 -25.56
N ALA A 126 21.23 -7.70 -25.03
CA ALA A 126 21.62 -6.50 -25.78
C ALA A 126 23.10 -6.14 -25.62
N SER A 127 23.91 -7.01 -24.98
CA SER A 127 25.36 -6.87 -24.82
C SER A 127 26.12 -7.89 -25.67
#